data_AF-A0A645BWS7-F1
#
_entry.id   AF-A0A645BWS7-F1
#
_cell.length_a   1.000
_cell.length_b   1.000
_cell.length_c   1.000
_cell.angle_alpha   90.00
_cell.angle_beta   90.00
_cell.angle_gamma   90.00
#
_symmetry.space_group_name_H-M   'P 1'
#
loop_
_entity.id
_entity.type
_entity.pdbx_description
1 polymer ?
#
loop_
_entity_poly.entity_id
_entity_poly.type
_entity_poly.pdbx_seq_one_letter_code
_entity_poly.pdbx_strand_id
1 'polypeptide(L)'
;MWGVPTRMTKAGLATYQEYINPPIADYHSPSQLESYPLWPNPDKFDYAGAKKAALEARAWDFATIGPWISHFEIYCQMRGLENALLDTIINPDFLDAALEKIDAIQTAMLERMLTEMDDSLDIVFISDDMGMQSNMLIPMESWRTHFKSRLKGWCDLIHRHGKKVLYHTDGAVLPLIPELIECGIDILNPIQHVCPGMDRSALKEAFGNELIFHGGVENQKILPMGTAEEVAEETRECVRTLGKNGGYICCSCHNIQAGTPLENILSMIESAR
;
A
#
# COMPACT_ATOMS: atom_id res chain seq x y z
N MET A 1 13.71 9.23 5.54
CA MET A 1 14.29 9.24 4.17
C MET A 1 14.05 10.57 3.49
N TRP A 2 12.79 11.01 3.41
CA TRP A 2 12.33 12.28 2.81
C TRP A 2 12.48 13.52 3.70
N GLY A 3 13.43 13.52 4.63
CA GLY A 3 13.62 14.61 5.60
C GLY A 3 12.46 14.89 6.55
N VAL A 4 11.44 14.03 6.62
CA VAL A 4 10.29 14.15 7.54
C VAL A 4 10.68 13.59 8.91
N PRO A 5 10.67 14.39 9.99
CA PRO A 5 10.97 13.91 11.33
C PRO A 5 9.81 13.07 11.88
N THR A 6 10.14 12.10 12.71
CA THR A 6 9.16 11.25 13.40
C THR A 6 9.25 11.41 14.90
N ARG A 7 8.12 11.27 15.58
CA ARG A 7 8.05 11.16 17.04
C ARG A 7 7.48 9.82 17.43
N MET A 8 8.07 9.21 18.45
CA MET A 8 7.51 8.01 19.07
C MET A 8 6.27 8.39 19.88
N THR A 9 5.12 7.83 19.53
CA THR A 9 3.84 8.05 20.21
C THR A 9 3.32 6.71 20.74
N LYS A 10 2.80 6.71 21.97
CA LYS A 10 2.17 5.54 22.57
C LYS A 10 0.65 5.65 22.42
N ALA A 11 0.02 4.64 21.83
CA ALA A 11 -1.44 4.52 21.79
C ALA A 11 -1.85 3.16 22.36
N GLY A 12 -2.41 3.18 23.56
CA GLY A 12 -2.73 1.96 24.31
C GLY A 12 -1.47 1.12 24.59
N LEU A 13 -1.47 -0.13 24.11
CA LEU A 13 -0.37 -1.08 24.24
C LEU A 13 0.69 -0.94 23.14
N ALA A 14 0.37 -0.25 22.05
CA ALA A 14 1.26 -0.10 20.90
C ALA A 14 2.10 1.17 21.00
N THR A 15 3.21 1.16 20.29
CA THR A 15 4.07 2.32 20.09
C THR A 15 4.30 2.51 18.60
N TYR A 16 4.09 3.72 18.10
CA TYR A 16 4.16 4.07 16.69
C TYR A 16 5.13 5.22 16.47
N GLN A 17 5.69 5.30 15.27
CA GLN A 17 6.37 6.49 14.80
C GLN A 17 5.38 7.33 14.01
N GLU A 18 5.06 8.51 14.52
CA GLU A 18 4.21 9.47 13.82
C GLU A 18 5.08 10.51 13.12
N TYR A 19 4.75 10.82 11.87
CA TYR A 19 5.34 11.93 11.16
C TYR A 19 4.91 13.26 11.80
N ILE A 20 5.87 14.14 12.01
CA ILE A 20 5.66 15.47 12.57
C ILE A 20 6.39 16.50 11.72
N ASN A 21 6.02 17.77 11.86
CA ASN A 21 6.68 18.91 11.21
C ASN A 21 6.97 18.68 9.70
N PRO A 22 5.94 18.60 8.84
CA PRO A 22 6.11 18.30 7.43
C PRO A 22 7.03 19.36 6.77
N PRO A 23 8.15 18.94 6.15
CA PRO A 23 9.22 19.84 5.74
C PRO A 23 8.86 20.84 4.65
N ILE A 24 7.80 20.60 3.89
CA ILE A 24 7.33 21.48 2.80
C ILE A 24 5.91 22.01 3.04
N ALA A 25 5.43 21.99 4.29
CA ALA A 25 4.12 22.52 4.66
C ALA A 25 3.94 23.99 4.24
N ASP A 26 4.97 24.81 4.46
CA ASP A 26 4.95 26.26 4.20
C ASP A 26 5.47 26.64 2.80
N TYR A 27 5.57 25.68 1.88
CA TYR A 27 5.96 25.99 0.51
C TYR A 27 4.73 26.48 -0.27
N HIS A 28 4.89 27.54 -1.05
CA HIS A 28 3.81 28.19 -1.77
C HIS A 28 4.02 28.22 -3.29
N SER A 29 5.19 27.81 -3.78
CA SER A 29 5.45 27.70 -5.21
C SER A 29 6.32 26.49 -5.57
N PRO A 30 6.12 25.91 -6.78
CA PRO A 30 6.92 24.77 -7.26
C PRO A 30 8.44 25.02 -7.22
N SER A 31 8.89 26.26 -7.49
CA SER A 31 10.32 26.60 -7.50
C SER A 31 11.01 26.38 -6.16
N GLN A 32 10.28 26.38 -5.04
CA GLN A 32 10.87 26.12 -3.72
C GLN A 32 11.31 24.65 -3.59
N LEU A 33 10.68 23.72 -4.30
CA LEU A 33 11.02 22.29 -4.29
C LEU A 33 12.44 22.02 -4.79
N GLU A 34 12.96 22.83 -5.72
CA GLU A 34 14.34 22.72 -6.23
C GLU A 34 15.39 22.98 -5.16
N SER A 35 15.04 23.80 -4.16
CA SER A 35 15.94 24.16 -3.06
C SER A 35 15.86 23.22 -1.86
N TYR A 36 14.96 22.23 -1.88
CA TYR A 36 14.77 21.32 -0.76
C TYR A 36 16.00 20.40 -0.59
N PRO A 37 16.71 20.47 0.55
CA PRO A 37 18.05 19.89 0.66
C PRO A 37 18.06 18.40 1.00
N LEU A 38 16.92 17.81 1.34
CA LEU A 38 16.81 16.44 1.87
C LEU A 38 16.06 15.50 0.92
N TRP A 39 16.01 15.82 -0.38
CA TRP A 39 15.61 14.83 -1.38
C TRP A 39 16.51 13.58 -1.27
N PRO A 40 15.93 12.37 -1.17
CA PRO A 40 16.72 11.16 -1.11
C PRO A 40 17.63 11.03 -2.33
N ASN A 41 18.87 10.58 -2.14
CA ASN A 41 19.74 10.20 -3.23
C ASN A 41 19.64 8.67 -3.43
N PRO A 42 19.09 8.18 -4.55
CA PRO A 42 19.01 6.75 -4.86
C PRO A 42 20.37 6.03 -4.82
N ASP A 43 21.51 6.70 -5.01
CA ASP A 43 22.86 6.09 -4.96
C ASP A 43 23.27 5.63 -3.58
N LYS A 44 22.61 6.11 -2.52
CA LYS A 44 23.02 5.87 -1.14
C LYS A 44 22.32 4.68 -0.48
N PHE A 45 21.46 3.98 -1.21
CA PHE A 45 20.70 2.85 -0.70
C PHE A 45 21.52 1.57 -0.75
N ASP A 46 21.33 0.71 0.24
CA ASP A 46 21.99 -0.60 0.33
C ASP A 46 21.17 -1.69 -0.40
N TYR A 47 21.20 -1.64 -1.73
CA TYR A 47 20.51 -2.63 -2.57
C TYR A 47 21.07 -4.05 -2.40
N ALA A 48 22.38 -4.17 -2.18
CA ALA A 48 23.04 -5.45 -1.94
C ALA A 48 22.60 -6.07 -0.59
N GLY A 49 22.46 -5.24 0.45
CA GLY A 49 21.89 -5.65 1.73
C GLY A 49 20.44 -6.14 1.60
N ALA A 50 19.61 -5.44 0.81
CA ALA A 50 18.26 -5.89 0.51
C ALA A 50 18.23 -7.24 -0.21
N LYS A 51 19.09 -7.45 -1.22
CA LYS A 51 19.23 -8.76 -1.89
C LYS A 51 19.66 -9.86 -0.92
N LYS A 52 20.62 -9.59 -0.04
CA LYS A 52 21.06 -10.54 0.97
C LYS A 52 19.90 -10.96 1.89
N ALA A 53 19.13 -10.00 2.40
CA ALA A 53 17.97 -10.27 3.25
C ALA A 53 16.90 -11.10 2.51
N ALA A 54 16.67 -10.81 1.22
CA ALA A 54 15.75 -11.59 0.40
C ALA A 54 16.19 -13.04 0.22
N LEU A 55 17.48 -13.28 -0.07
CA LEU A 55 18.01 -14.64 -0.19
C LEU A 55 17.91 -15.43 1.13
N GLU A 56 18.10 -14.76 2.27
CA GLU A 56 17.89 -15.38 3.60
C GLU A 56 16.41 -15.74 3.83
N ALA A 57 15.47 -14.88 3.45
CA ALA A 57 14.04 -15.13 3.56
C ALA A 57 13.57 -16.27 2.63
N ARG A 58 14.12 -16.36 1.41
CA ARG A 58 13.80 -17.41 0.45
C ARG A 58 14.26 -18.80 0.89
N ALA A 59 15.21 -18.91 1.82
CA ALA A 59 15.58 -20.19 2.43
C ALA A 59 14.42 -20.86 3.20
N TRP A 60 13.35 -20.11 3.47
CA TRP A 60 12.13 -20.56 4.14
C TRP A 60 10.96 -20.78 3.17
N ASP A 61 11.22 -20.76 1.85
CA ASP A 61 10.21 -20.94 0.78
C ASP A 61 9.11 -19.85 0.77
N PHE A 62 9.46 -18.62 1.16
CA PHE A 62 8.56 -17.47 1.10
C PHE A 62 8.88 -16.55 -0.08
N ALA A 63 7.82 -15.95 -0.64
CA ALA A 63 7.94 -14.84 -1.58
C ALA A 63 8.53 -13.60 -0.89
N THR A 64 9.31 -12.83 -1.64
CA THR A 64 9.88 -11.56 -1.21
C THR A 64 9.05 -10.41 -1.78
N ILE A 65 8.63 -9.51 -0.89
CA ILE A 65 7.83 -8.33 -1.21
C ILE A 65 8.67 -7.08 -0.94
N GLY A 66 8.79 -6.20 -1.92
CA GLY A 66 9.46 -4.91 -1.80
C GLY A 66 9.89 -4.33 -3.16
N PRO A 67 10.44 -3.11 -3.18
CA PRO A 67 10.41 -2.15 -2.09
C PRO A 67 8.99 -1.64 -1.84
N TRP A 68 8.82 -0.87 -0.76
CA TRP A 68 7.62 -0.07 -0.52
C TRP A 68 7.79 1.29 -1.20
N ILE A 69 6.89 1.61 -2.13
CA ILE A 69 6.88 2.87 -2.88
C ILE A 69 5.49 3.50 -2.83
N SER A 70 5.43 4.82 -2.98
CA SER A 70 4.21 5.60 -2.86
C SER A 70 4.40 6.96 -3.53
N HIS A 71 3.33 7.49 -4.12
CA HIS A 71 3.28 8.88 -4.55
C HIS A 71 2.64 9.76 -3.48
N PHE A 72 1.40 9.44 -3.11
CA PHE A 72 0.56 10.31 -2.28
C PHE A 72 0.87 10.21 -0.80
N GLU A 73 1.14 9.03 -0.24
CA GLU A 73 1.50 8.92 1.18
C GLU A 73 2.82 9.63 1.48
N ILE A 74 3.83 9.48 0.60
CA ILE A 74 5.08 10.25 0.73
C ILE A 74 4.80 11.74 0.62
N TYR A 75 3.96 12.17 -0.33
CA TYR A 75 3.56 13.56 -0.43
C TYR A 75 2.85 14.06 0.85
N CYS A 76 1.91 13.30 1.40
CA CYS A 76 1.23 13.59 2.67
C CYS A 76 2.21 13.74 3.84
N GLN A 77 3.24 12.89 3.92
CA GLN A 77 4.28 12.99 4.94
C GLN A 77 5.09 14.29 4.82
N MET A 78 5.42 14.67 3.58
CA MET A 78 6.24 15.86 3.31
C MET A 78 5.44 17.17 3.45
N ARG A 79 4.19 17.16 3.01
CA ARG A 79 3.30 18.32 2.87
C ARG A 79 2.37 18.53 4.06
N GLY A 80 2.08 17.46 4.79
CA GLY A 80 1.00 17.39 5.77
C GLY A 80 -0.32 16.99 5.10
N LEU A 81 -1.08 16.10 5.75
CA LEU A 81 -2.30 15.49 5.17
C LEU A 81 -3.34 16.53 4.73
N GLU A 82 -3.62 17.55 5.56
CA GLU A 82 -4.61 18.57 5.24
C GLU A 82 -4.24 19.35 3.98
N ASN A 83 -3.02 19.88 3.92
CA ASN A 83 -2.51 20.56 2.73
C ASN A 83 -2.48 19.63 1.52
N ALA A 84 -2.05 18.37 1.69
CA ALA A 84 -1.98 17.41 0.60
C ALA A 84 -3.35 17.14 -0.04
N LEU A 85 -4.39 16.95 0.79
CA LEU A 85 -5.77 16.79 0.32
C LEU A 85 -6.27 18.04 -0.40
N LEU A 86 -6.02 19.23 0.15
CA LEU A 86 -6.38 20.49 -0.49
C LEU A 86 -5.68 20.67 -1.84
N ASP A 87 -4.38 20.37 -1.92
CA ASP A 87 -3.59 20.56 -3.13
C ASP A 87 -4.12 19.75 -4.32
N THR A 88 -4.79 18.61 -4.09
CA THR A 88 -5.47 17.82 -5.16
C THR A 88 -6.63 18.55 -5.85
N ILE A 89 -7.03 19.71 -5.34
CA ILE A 89 -8.14 20.52 -5.86
C ILE A 89 -7.67 21.95 -6.12
N ILE A 90 -7.02 22.59 -5.13
CA ILE A 90 -6.77 24.04 -5.17
C ILE A 90 -5.34 24.43 -5.54
N ASN A 91 -4.36 23.54 -5.41
CA ASN A 91 -2.96 23.79 -5.82
C ASN A 91 -2.39 22.64 -6.68
N PRO A 92 -3.07 22.24 -7.77
CA PRO A 92 -2.66 21.08 -8.57
C PRO A 92 -1.25 21.24 -9.16
N ASP A 93 -0.85 22.44 -9.57
CA ASP A 93 0.49 22.70 -10.11
C ASP A 93 1.60 22.44 -9.08
N PHE A 94 1.36 22.75 -7.81
CA PHE A 94 2.31 22.47 -6.74
C PHE A 94 2.36 20.96 -6.44
N LEU A 95 1.19 20.32 -6.35
CA LEU A 95 1.08 18.87 -6.18
C LEU A 95 1.85 18.13 -7.28
N ASP A 96 1.57 18.43 -8.55
CA ASP A 96 2.17 17.73 -9.68
C ASP A 96 3.68 17.92 -9.74
N ALA A 97 4.19 19.11 -9.43
CA ALA A 97 5.63 19.36 -9.35
C ALA A 97 6.30 18.57 -8.22
N ALA A 98 5.66 18.45 -7.06
CA ALA A 98 6.17 17.64 -5.96
C ALA A 98 6.12 16.14 -6.29
N LEU A 99 5.01 15.67 -6.86
CA LEU A 99 4.84 14.29 -7.31
C LEU A 99 5.85 13.93 -8.41
N GLU A 100 6.21 14.84 -9.30
CA GLU A 100 7.26 14.61 -10.31
C GLU A 100 8.62 14.35 -9.66
N LYS A 101 8.99 15.10 -8.61
CA LYS A 101 10.23 14.84 -7.86
C LYS A 101 10.18 13.51 -7.12
N ILE A 102 9.07 13.20 -6.44
CA ILE A 102 8.87 11.95 -5.71
C ILE A 102 8.94 10.76 -6.69
N ASP A 103 8.22 10.85 -7.81
CA ASP A 103 8.17 9.83 -8.86
C ASP A 103 9.57 9.57 -9.45
N ALA A 104 10.31 10.62 -9.83
CA ALA A 104 11.64 10.47 -10.39
C ALA A 104 12.61 9.77 -9.44
N ILE A 105 12.56 10.11 -8.15
CA ILE A 105 13.42 9.51 -7.11
C ILE A 105 13.03 8.05 -6.86
N GLN A 106 11.73 7.78 -6.67
CA GLN A 106 11.22 6.42 -6.43
C GLN A 106 11.41 5.51 -7.65
N THR A 107 11.22 6.01 -8.86
CA THR A 107 11.49 5.28 -10.11
C THR A 107 12.97 4.88 -10.19
N ALA A 108 13.90 5.82 -9.96
CA ALA A 108 15.32 5.50 -9.95
C ALA A 108 15.68 4.47 -8.86
N MET A 109 15.06 4.56 -7.67
CA MET A 109 15.25 3.57 -6.61
C MET A 109 14.71 2.19 -7.01
N LEU A 110 13.53 2.16 -7.61
CA LEU A 110 12.85 0.95 -8.07
C LEU A 110 13.64 0.24 -9.17
N GLU A 111 14.10 0.96 -10.20
CA GLU A 111 14.92 0.39 -11.28
C GLU A 111 16.18 -0.31 -10.76
N ARG A 112 16.86 0.31 -9.80
CA ARG A 112 18.06 -0.26 -9.16
C ARG A 112 17.72 -1.47 -8.31
N MET A 113 16.62 -1.41 -7.57
CA MET A 113 16.19 -2.53 -6.74
C MET A 113 15.80 -3.73 -7.60
N LEU A 114 15.02 -3.50 -8.67
CA LEU A 114 14.63 -4.52 -9.65
C LEU A 114 15.86 -5.15 -10.33
N THR A 115 16.85 -4.33 -10.70
CA THR A 115 18.09 -4.79 -11.33
C THR A 115 18.97 -5.59 -10.36
N GLU A 116 19.15 -5.12 -9.12
CA GLU A 116 20.01 -5.78 -8.15
C GLU A 116 19.40 -7.09 -7.65
N MET A 117 18.12 -7.08 -7.28
CA MET A 117 17.46 -8.27 -6.73
C MET A 117 17.21 -9.35 -7.76
N ASP A 118 16.89 -8.98 -9.01
CA ASP A 118 16.58 -9.93 -10.07
C ASP A 118 15.57 -10.98 -9.59
N ASP A 119 15.85 -12.28 -9.67
CA ASP A 119 14.99 -13.38 -9.22
C ASP A 119 14.75 -13.44 -7.69
N SER A 120 15.47 -12.67 -6.88
CA SER A 120 15.24 -12.64 -5.43
C SER A 120 14.07 -11.73 -5.02
N LEU A 121 13.44 -11.05 -5.98
CA LEU A 121 12.24 -10.24 -5.76
C LEU A 121 11.06 -10.81 -6.54
N ASP A 122 9.89 -10.90 -5.93
CA ASP A 122 8.67 -11.46 -6.55
C ASP A 122 7.59 -10.38 -6.75
N ILE A 123 7.37 -9.53 -5.73
CA ILE A 123 6.26 -8.58 -5.68
C ILE A 123 6.78 -7.20 -5.25
N VAL A 124 6.40 -6.14 -5.96
CA VAL A 124 6.62 -4.74 -5.54
C VAL A 124 5.38 -4.23 -4.80
N PHE A 125 5.59 -3.55 -3.68
CA PHE A 125 4.52 -3.01 -2.85
C PHE A 125 4.36 -1.52 -3.13
N ILE A 126 3.24 -1.15 -3.74
CA ILE A 126 2.80 0.25 -3.90
C ILE A 126 1.76 0.52 -2.82
N SER A 127 1.91 1.62 -2.07
CA SER A 127 0.94 2.04 -1.06
C SER A 127 0.48 3.44 -1.35
N ASP A 128 -0.82 3.59 -1.52
CA ASP A 128 -1.44 4.90 -1.58
C ASP A 128 -2.91 4.74 -1.18
N ASP A 129 -3.18 4.94 0.11
CA ASP A 129 -4.52 4.94 0.67
C ASP A 129 -5.39 6.02 0.03
N MET A 130 -6.36 5.55 -0.76
CA MET A 130 -7.32 6.39 -1.49
C MET A 130 -8.76 6.19 -0.99
N GLY A 131 -9.00 5.26 -0.07
CA GLY A 131 -10.31 5.01 0.52
C GLY A 131 -10.45 5.56 1.94
N MET A 132 -11.69 5.81 2.31
CA MET A 132 -12.16 6.05 3.67
C MET A 132 -13.21 4.99 4.01
N GLN A 133 -13.69 4.95 5.25
CA GLN A 133 -14.67 3.95 5.68
C GLN A 133 -15.93 3.87 4.79
N SER A 134 -16.36 4.99 4.20
CA SER A 134 -17.62 5.10 3.43
C SER A 134 -17.47 5.54 1.97
N ASN A 135 -16.32 6.08 1.56
CA ASN A 135 -16.12 6.75 0.28
C ASN A 135 -14.63 6.89 -0.07
N MET A 136 -14.33 7.38 -1.27
CA MET A 136 -12.97 7.79 -1.65
C MET A 136 -12.47 8.97 -0.80
N LEU A 137 -11.16 8.99 -0.52
CA LEU A 137 -10.43 10.05 0.20
C LEU A 137 -10.28 11.32 -0.65
N ILE A 138 -10.04 11.15 -1.96
CA ILE A 138 -9.99 12.23 -2.94
C ILE A 138 -10.97 11.97 -4.09
N PRO A 139 -11.44 13.02 -4.80
CA PRO A 139 -12.29 12.83 -5.97
C PRO A 139 -11.62 11.94 -7.02
N MET A 140 -12.38 11.04 -7.66
CA MET A 140 -11.86 10.17 -8.73
C MET A 140 -11.25 10.96 -9.90
N GLU A 141 -11.76 12.16 -10.19
CA GLU A 141 -11.20 13.03 -11.22
C GLU A 141 -9.81 13.57 -10.85
N SER A 142 -9.61 13.97 -9.60
CA SER A 142 -8.29 14.33 -9.07
C SER A 142 -7.36 13.13 -9.11
N TRP A 143 -7.83 11.93 -8.74
CA TRP A 143 -7.01 10.72 -8.80
C TRP A 143 -6.53 10.44 -10.23
N ARG A 144 -7.45 10.48 -11.20
CA ARG A 144 -7.13 10.24 -12.62
C ARG A 144 -6.13 11.27 -13.15
N THR A 145 -6.30 12.53 -12.79
CA THR A 145 -5.44 13.64 -13.24
C THR A 145 -4.01 13.50 -12.71
N HIS A 146 -3.87 13.21 -11.41
CA HIS A 146 -2.56 13.33 -10.74
C HIS A 146 -1.84 12.00 -10.51
N PHE A 147 -2.51 10.84 -10.52
CA PHE A 147 -1.87 9.58 -10.10
C PHE A 147 -1.91 8.48 -11.15
N LYS A 148 -2.96 8.39 -11.96
CA LYS A 148 -3.16 7.27 -12.90
C LYS A 148 -1.97 6.99 -13.81
N SER A 149 -1.47 8.03 -14.50
CA SER A 149 -0.34 7.89 -15.42
C SER A 149 0.96 7.48 -14.73
N ARG A 150 1.22 8.01 -13.53
CA ARG A 150 2.40 7.72 -12.72
C ARG A 150 2.37 6.27 -12.21
N LEU A 151 1.24 5.83 -11.68
CA LEU A 151 1.03 4.44 -11.27
C LEU A 151 1.22 3.48 -12.45
N LYS A 152 0.64 3.80 -13.61
CA LYS A 152 0.81 3.00 -14.82
C LYS A 152 2.29 2.89 -15.22
N GLY A 153 3.04 3.98 -15.14
CA GLY A 153 4.49 3.99 -15.40
C GLY A 153 5.25 3.01 -14.52
N TRP A 154 4.93 2.97 -13.21
CA TRP A 154 5.50 1.98 -12.29
C TRP A 154 5.08 0.55 -12.63
N CYS A 155 3.79 0.30 -12.89
CA CYS A 155 3.31 -1.03 -13.24
C CYS A 155 4.02 -1.57 -14.49
N ASP A 156 4.08 -0.76 -15.55
CA ASP A 156 4.77 -1.11 -16.79
C ASP A 156 6.27 -1.41 -16.55
N LEU A 157 6.94 -0.63 -15.70
CA LEU A 157 8.34 -0.87 -15.33
C LEU A 157 8.51 -2.20 -14.57
N ILE A 158 7.67 -2.45 -13.56
CA ILE A 158 7.74 -3.64 -12.70
C ILE A 158 7.49 -4.91 -13.54
N HIS A 159 6.50 -4.86 -14.44
CA HIS A 159 6.18 -5.97 -15.34
C HIS A 159 7.28 -6.27 -16.36
N ARG A 160 8.03 -5.25 -16.83
CA ARG A 160 9.21 -5.49 -17.71
C ARG A 160 10.29 -6.33 -17.03
N HIS A 161 10.36 -6.32 -15.70
CA HIS A 161 11.25 -7.17 -14.90
C HIS A 161 10.59 -8.50 -14.47
N GLY A 162 9.40 -8.81 -14.99
CA GLY A 162 8.69 -10.05 -14.70
C GLY A 162 8.13 -10.14 -13.27
N LYS A 163 7.98 -9.01 -12.58
CA LYS A 163 7.53 -8.95 -11.19
C LYS A 163 6.05 -8.63 -11.10
N LYS A 164 5.43 -8.88 -9.95
CA LYS A 164 4.02 -8.58 -9.68
C LYS A 164 3.86 -7.26 -8.93
N VAL A 165 2.75 -6.56 -9.18
CA VAL A 165 2.41 -5.30 -8.52
C VAL A 165 1.33 -5.55 -7.47
N LEU A 166 1.65 -5.28 -6.21
CA LEU A 166 0.67 -5.17 -5.14
C LEU A 166 0.37 -3.70 -4.91
N TYR A 167 -0.91 -3.34 -4.95
CA TYR A 167 -1.38 -2.01 -4.60
C TYR A 167 -2.18 -2.07 -3.30
N HIS A 168 -1.70 -1.33 -2.30
CA HIS A 168 -2.31 -1.20 -0.99
C HIS A 168 -3.16 0.07 -0.91
N THR A 169 -4.45 -0.09 -0.60
CA THR A 169 -5.36 0.99 -0.23
C THR A 169 -6.54 0.45 0.59
N ASP A 170 -6.66 0.90 1.84
CA ASP A 170 -7.80 0.61 2.69
C ASP A 170 -9.06 1.39 2.27
N GLY A 171 -10.20 0.99 2.84
CA GLY A 171 -11.47 1.70 2.73
C GLY A 171 -12.37 1.29 1.56
N ALA A 172 -13.38 2.13 1.31
CA ALA A 172 -14.40 1.94 0.28
C ALA A 172 -13.89 2.40 -1.09
N VAL A 173 -13.14 1.53 -1.76
CA VAL A 173 -12.41 1.86 -3.00
C VAL A 173 -13.01 1.27 -4.28
N LEU A 174 -14.21 0.71 -4.24
CA LEU A 174 -14.86 0.11 -5.42
C LEU A 174 -14.77 0.96 -6.70
N PRO A 175 -14.97 2.30 -6.68
CA PRO A 175 -14.85 3.13 -7.89
C PRO A 175 -13.44 3.19 -8.48
N LEU A 176 -12.41 2.92 -7.68
CA LEU A 176 -11.00 2.98 -8.07
C LEU A 176 -10.50 1.66 -8.68
N ILE A 177 -11.08 0.52 -8.27
CA ILE A 177 -10.63 -0.82 -8.70
C ILE A 177 -10.47 -0.95 -10.24
N PRO A 178 -11.44 -0.55 -11.08
CA PRO A 178 -11.29 -0.66 -12.53
C PRO A 178 -10.11 0.13 -13.10
N GLU A 179 -9.82 1.30 -12.51
CA GLU A 179 -8.71 2.15 -12.95
C GLU A 179 -7.36 1.55 -12.55
N LEU A 180 -7.28 0.92 -11.38
CA LEU A 180 -6.07 0.21 -10.95
C LEU A 180 -5.78 -0.99 -11.85
N ILE A 181 -6.82 -1.75 -12.23
CA ILE A 181 -6.70 -2.85 -13.20
C ILE A 181 -6.16 -2.32 -14.52
N GLU A 182 -6.69 -1.20 -15.02
CA GLU A 182 -6.21 -0.56 -16.26
C GLU A 182 -4.75 -0.11 -16.17
N CYS A 183 -4.31 0.36 -14.99
CA CYS A 183 -2.91 0.69 -14.75
C CYS A 183 -1.99 -0.54 -14.75
N GLY A 184 -2.52 -1.73 -14.43
CA GLY A 184 -1.78 -2.99 -14.44
C GLY A 184 -1.42 -3.52 -13.05
N ILE A 185 -2.21 -3.23 -12.00
CA ILE A 185 -1.99 -3.91 -10.72
C ILE A 185 -2.32 -5.41 -10.85
N ASP A 186 -1.60 -6.27 -10.13
CA ASP A 186 -1.88 -7.71 -10.08
C ASP A 186 -2.62 -8.11 -8.80
N ILE A 187 -2.30 -7.43 -7.68
CA ILE A 187 -2.78 -7.77 -6.34
C ILE A 187 -3.44 -6.53 -5.72
N LEU A 188 -4.72 -6.64 -5.40
CA LEU A 188 -5.42 -5.64 -4.59
C LEU A 188 -5.33 -6.01 -3.11
N ASN A 189 -4.77 -5.08 -2.34
CA ASN A 189 -4.67 -5.20 -0.89
C ASN A 189 -5.19 -3.91 -0.23
N PRO A 190 -5.85 -4.00 0.93
CA PRO A 190 -6.56 -5.16 1.43
C PRO A 190 -7.98 -5.30 0.86
N ILE A 191 -8.72 -6.29 1.35
CA ILE A 191 -10.16 -6.40 1.15
C ILE A 191 -10.91 -6.04 2.43
N GLN A 192 -11.19 -4.76 2.61
CA GLN A 192 -11.96 -4.26 3.75
C GLN A 192 -13.46 -4.44 3.53
N HIS A 193 -13.93 -5.69 3.57
CA HIS A 193 -15.30 -6.07 3.18
C HIS A 193 -16.43 -5.43 4.00
N VAL A 194 -16.13 -4.84 5.16
CA VAL A 194 -17.09 -4.05 5.96
C VAL A 194 -17.39 -2.68 5.34
N CYS A 195 -16.57 -2.22 4.39
CA CYS A 195 -16.78 -0.97 3.67
C CYS A 195 -17.83 -1.14 2.55
N PRO A 196 -18.63 -0.08 2.25
CA PRO A 196 -19.56 -0.11 1.14
C PRO A 196 -18.87 -0.47 -0.19
N GLY A 197 -19.46 -1.41 -0.92
CA GLY A 197 -18.95 -1.84 -2.23
C GLY A 197 -17.77 -2.82 -2.18
N MET A 198 -17.30 -3.21 -0.99
CA MET A 198 -16.16 -4.12 -0.82
C MET A 198 -16.56 -5.55 -0.47
N ASP A 199 -17.82 -5.95 -0.70
CA ASP A 199 -18.29 -7.32 -0.42
C ASP A 199 -17.43 -8.36 -1.13
N ARG A 200 -17.02 -9.40 -0.38
CA ARG A 200 -16.06 -10.41 -0.85
C ARG A 200 -16.54 -11.14 -2.10
N SER A 201 -17.80 -11.58 -2.10
CA SER A 201 -18.36 -12.38 -3.19
C SER A 201 -18.56 -11.52 -4.42
N ALA A 202 -19.08 -10.30 -4.24
CA ALA A 202 -19.28 -9.35 -5.32
C ALA A 202 -17.96 -8.95 -5.97
N LEU A 203 -16.92 -8.63 -5.18
CA LEU A 203 -15.58 -8.34 -5.70
C LEU A 203 -14.99 -9.54 -6.45
N LYS A 204 -15.13 -10.74 -5.89
CA LYS A 204 -14.62 -11.96 -6.54
C LYS A 204 -15.29 -12.22 -7.88
N GLU A 205 -16.61 -12.03 -7.97
CA GLU A 205 -17.37 -12.18 -9.20
C GLU A 205 -16.98 -11.12 -10.24
N ALA A 206 -16.84 -9.85 -9.81
CA ALA A 206 -16.56 -8.73 -10.71
C ALA A 206 -15.11 -8.71 -11.23
N PHE A 207 -14.13 -8.98 -10.36
CA PHE A 207 -12.71 -8.72 -10.67
C PHE A 207 -11.79 -9.92 -10.44
N GLY A 208 -12.32 -11.07 -10.00
CA GLY A 208 -11.51 -12.23 -9.62
C GLY A 208 -10.75 -12.93 -10.75
N ASN A 209 -11.05 -12.58 -12.01
CA ASN A 209 -10.30 -13.06 -13.18
C ASN A 209 -9.11 -12.16 -13.55
N GLU A 210 -9.09 -10.93 -13.02
CA GLU A 210 -8.09 -9.90 -13.32
C GLU A 210 -7.18 -9.63 -12.11
N LEU A 211 -7.69 -9.81 -10.90
CA LEU A 211 -6.99 -9.52 -9.65
C LEU A 211 -6.79 -10.75 -8.78
N ILE A 212 -5.64 -10.76 -8.12
CA ILE A 212 -5.40 -11.52 -6.90
C ILE A 212 -5.85 -10.65 -5.72
N PHE A 213 -6.62 -11.23 -4.81
CA PHE A 213 -7.01 -10.54 -3.58
C PHE A 213 -6.06 -10.87 -2.43
N HIS A 214 -5.70 -9.90 -1.61
CA HIS A 214 -4.82 -10.11 -0.44
C HIS A 214 -5.40 -9.44 0.81
N GLY A 215 -5.39 -10.11 1.97
CA GLY A 215 -6.01 -9.63 3.21
C GLY A 215 -7.42 -10.19 3.40
N GLY A 216 -8.35 -9.45 4.01
CA GLY A 216 -9.77 -9.82 4.02
C GLY A 216 -10.38 -10.17 5.38
N VAL A 217 -9.59 -10.73 6.30
CA VAL A 217 -10.06 -11.07 7.65
C VAL A 217 -10.25 -9.78 8.47
N GLU A 218 -11.46 -9.55 8.99
CA GLU A 218 -11.85 -8.29 9.63
C GLU A 218 -10.96 -7.97 10.84
N ASN A 219 -10.39 -6.77 10.84
CA ASN A 219 -9.34 -6.36 11.77
C ASN A 219 -9.74 -5.22 12.72
N GLN A 220 -10.96 -4.68 12.64
CA GLN A 220 -11.44 -3.62 13.56
C GLN A 220 -12.23 -4.19 14.73
N LYS A 221 -12.83 -5.38 14.59
CA LYS A 221 -13.70 -6.04 15.57
C LYS A 221 -13.40 -7.53 15.73
N ILE A 222 -13.45 -8.34 14.66
CA ILE A 222 -13.38 -9.80 14.76
C ILE A 222 -12.01 -10.24 15.23
N LEU A 223 -10.95 -9.89 14.51
CA LEU A 223 -9.60 -10.29 14.89
C LEU A 223 -9.18 -9.75 16.27
N PRO A 224 -9.34 -8.46 16.61
CA PRO A 224 -8.87 -7.92 17.89
C PRO A 224 -9.80 -8.20 19.10
N MET A 225 -11.11 -8.41 18.89
CA MET A 225 -12.10 -8.44 19.99
C MET A 225 -13.03 -9.66 19.97
N GLY A 226 -13.09 -10.40 18.87
CA GLY A 226 -13.88 -11.61 18.75
C GLY A 226 -13.25 -12.79 19.49
N THR A 227 -13.96 -13.91 19.49
CA THR A 227 -13.48 -15.22 19.94
C THR A 227 -12.68 -15.90 18.84
N ALA A 228 -11.82 -16.85 19.22
CA ALA A 228 -11.06 -17.65 18.26
C ALA A 228 -11.96 -18.37 17.24
N GLU A 229 -13.17 -18.78 17.63
CA GLU A 229 -14.15 -19.41 16.72
C GLU A 229 -14.73 -18.41 15.70
N GLU A 230 -15.04 -17.18 16.14
CA GLU A 230 -15.49 -16.13 15.22
C GLU A 230 -14.40 -15.77 14.20
N VAL A 231 -13.14 -15.73 14.62
CA VAL A 231 -12.00 -15.53 13.70
C VAL A 231 -11.85 -16.71 12.74
N ALA A 232 -12.02 -17.94 13.21
CA ALA A 232 -11.96 -19.13 12.35
C ALA A 232 -13.05 -19.10 11.27
N GLU A 233 -14.29 -18.82 11.65
CA GLU A 233 -15.40 -18.72 10.71
C GLU A 233 -15.19 -17.59 9.70
N GLU A 234 -14.77 -16.41 10.16
CA GLU A 234 -14.47 -15.28 9.29
C GLU A 234 -13.35 -15.58 8.28
N THR A 235 -12.31 -16.28 8.73
CA THR A 235 -11.21 -16.72 7.88
C THR A 235 -11.68 -17.73 6.83
N ARG A 236 -12.46 -18.73 7.26
CA ARG A 236 -13.04 -19.74 6.36
C ARG A 236 -13.97 -19.09 5.32
N GLU A 237 -14.71 -18.07 5.72
CA GLU A 237 -15.56 -17.31 4.80
C GLU A 237 -14.75 -16.55 3.76
N CYS A 238 -13.62 -15.92 4.13
CA CYS A 238 -12.71 -15.30 3.17
C CYS A 238 -12.16 -16.32 2.17
N VAL A 239 -11.71 -17.48 2.65
CA VAL A 239 -11.17 -18.56 1.80
C VAL A 239 -12.26 -19.07 0.83
N ARG A 240 -13.48 -19.29 1.33
CA ARG A 240 -14.62 -19.77 0.53
C ARG A 240 -15.04 -18.77 -0.55
N THR A 241 -14.96 -17.47 -0.26
CA THR A 241 -15.40 -16.40 -1.15
C THR A 241 -14.26 -15.91 -2.05
N LEU A 242 -13.29 -15.18 -1.50
CA LEU A 242 -12.17 -14.60 -2.24
C LEU A 242 -11.27 -15.68 -2.85
N GLY A 243 -11.10 -16.83 -2.18
CA GLY A 243 -10.30 -17.95 -2.65
C GLY A 243 -10.98 -18.86 -3.68
N LYS A 244 -12.26 -18.62 -4.00
CA LYS A 244 -12.98 -19.39 -5.02
C LYS A 244 -12.24 -19.33 -6.36
N ASN A 245 -11.86 -20.49 -6.91
CA ASN A 245 -11.07 -20.61 -8.14
C ASN A 245 -9.63 -20.04 -8.06
N GLY A 246 -9.06 -19.90 -6.85
CA GLY A 246 -7.70 -19.39 -6.65
C GLY A 246 -7.61 -17.86 -6.65
N GLY A 247 -6.40 -17.31 -6.71
CA GLY A 247 -6.19 -15.85 -6.75
C GLY A 247 -6.52 -15.13 -5.43
N TYR A 248 -6.16 -15.74 -4.30
CA TYR A 248 -6.34 -15.16 -2.97
C TYR A 248 -5.17 -15.47 -2.06
N ILE A 249 -4.69 -14.46 -1.35
CA ILE A 249 -3.64 -14.56 -0.33
C ILE A 249 -4.29 -14.16 1.00
N CYS A 250 -4.56 -15.14 1.86
CA CYS A 250 -5.26 -14.90 3.11
C CYS A 250 -4.36 -14.20 4.13
N CYS A 251 -4.82 -13.08 4.67
CA CYS A 251 -4.17 -12.33 5.74
C CYS A 251 -5.22 -11.50 6.50
N SER A 252 -4.82 -10.86 7.59
CA SER A 252 -5.63 -9.82 8.20
C SER A 252 -5.85 -8.67 7.22
N CYS A 253 -6.99 -7.99 7.31
CA CYS A 253 -7.32 -6.85 6.45
C CYS A 253 -6.31 -5.70 6.62
N HIS A 254 -5.69 -5.54 7.78
CA HIS A 254 -4.54 -4.66 7.96
C HIS A 254 -3.58 -5.31 8.95
N ASN A 255 -2.44 -4.68 9.20
CA ASN A 255 -1.52 -5.05 10.27
C ASN A 255 -2.25 -5.35 11.59
N ILE A 256 -1.91 -6.51 12.17
CA ILE A 256 -2.41 -6.95 13.47
C ILE A 256 -1.95 -5.95 14.54
N GLN A 257 -2.89 -5.38 15.27
CA GLN A 257 -2.60 -4.36 16.28
C GLN A 257 -2.17 -4.98 17.61
N ALA A 258 -1.36 -4.25 18.38
CA ALA A 258 -0.96 -4.69 19.72
C ALA A 258 -2.20 -4.87 20.61
N GLY A 259 -2.22 -5.97 21.35
CA GLY A 259 -3.38 -6.36 22.18
C GLY A 259 -4.33 -7.36 21.51
N THR A 260 -4.14 -7.67 20.21
CA THR A 260 -4.85 -8.80 19.57
C THR A 260 -4.51 -10.10 20.30
N PRO A 261 -5.51 -10.89 20.76
CA PRO A 261 -5.28 -12.15 21.45
C PRO A 261 -4.47 -13.14 20.58
N LEU A 262 -3.48 -13.81 21.18
CA LEU A 262 -2.66 -14.79 20.46
C LEU A 262 -3.50 -15.93 19.89
N GLU A 263 -4.49 -16.41 20.63
CA GLU A 263 -5.45 -17.44 20.19
C GLU A 263 -6.21 -17.04 18.93
N ASN A 264 -6.55 -15.76 18.78
CA ASN A 264 -7.19 -15.24 17.57
C ASN A 264 -6.24 -15.27 16.36
N ILE A 265 -4.98 -14.86 16.57
CA ILE A 265 -3.95 -14.89 15.52
C ILE A 265 -3.69 -16.33 15.06
N LEU A 266 -3.53 -17.26 16.00
CA LEU A 266 -3.31 -18.68 15.69
C LEU A 266 -4.52 -19.29 14.99
N SER A 267 -5.74 -18.98 15.45
CA SER A 267 -6.98 -19.44 14.83
C SER A 267 -7.09 -18.98 13.36
N MET A 268 -6.73 -17.73 13.06
CA MET A 268 -6.68 -17.22 11.69
C MET A 268 -5.66 -18.00 10.83
N ILE A 269 -4.45 -18.24 11.34
CA ILE A 269 -3.40 -18.96 10.61
C ILE A 269 -3.81 -20.42 10.35
N GLU A 270 -4.39 -21.09 11.34
CA GLU A 270 -4.81 -22.49 11.23
C GLU A 270 -6.00 -22.65 10.27
N SER A 271 -6.95 -21.71 10.31
CA SER A 271 -8.18 -21.75 9.49
C SER A 271 -7.95 -21.39 8.02
N ALA A 272 -6.80 -20.81 7.67
CA ALA A 272 -6.44 -20.46 6.30
C ALA A 272 -5.84 -21.63 5.49
N ARG A 273 -5.52 -22.76 6.15
CA ARG A 273 -4.92 -23.95 5.53
C ARG A 273 -5.98 -24.89 4.96
#